data_AF-A0A4Q0AL23-F1
#
_entry.id   AF-A0A4Q0AL23-F1
#
_cell.length_a   1.000
_cell.length_b   1.000
_cell.length_c   1.000
_cell.angle_alpha   90.00
_cell.angle_beta   90.00
_cell.angle_gamma   90.00
#
_symmetry.space_group_name_H-M   'P 1'
#
loop_
_entity.id
_entity.type
_entity.pdbx_description
1 polymer ?
#
loop_
_entity_poly.entity_id
_entity_poly.type
_entity_poly.pdbx_seq_one_letter_code
_entity_poly.pdbx_strand_id
1 'polypeptide(L)'
;QKTEIFRKLAVKSTSGHRAVRYVVPAEIVINDKAYKTHISLTDRMNMRRQLLIGRRFLREHGMLVDVNINQELDDERETVL
;
A
#
# COMPACT_ATOMS: atom_id res chain seq x y z
N GLN A 1 9.75 13.14 6.78
CA GLN A 1 11.01 12.38 6.86
C GLN A 1 11.75 12.55 5.52
N LYS A 2 13.03 12.92 5.54
CA LYS A 2 13.85 13.09 4.32
C LYS A 2 14.77 11.89 4.17
N THR A 3 14.96 11.38 2.95
CA THR A 3 15.89 10.29 2.66
C THR A 3 16.49 10.48 1.26
N GLU A 4 17.77 10.14 1.12
CA GLU A 4 18.46 10.08 -0.18
C GLU A 4 18.47 8.64 -0.74
N ILE A 5 17.99 7.67 0.04
CA ILE A 5 17.92 6.25 -0.35
C ILE A 5 16.55 6.00 -1.00
N PHE A 6 16.52 6.05 -2.33
CA PHE A 6 15.33 5.74 -3.11
C PHE A 6 15.67 5.21 -4.50
N ARG A 7 14.68 4.59 -5.16
CA ARG A 7 14.72 4.31 -6.60
C ARG A 7 13.46 4.82 -7.29
N LYS A 8 13.53 5.02 -8.61
CA LYS A 8 12.37 5.40 -9.43
C LYS A 8 11.80 4.16 -10.12
N LEU A 9 10.47 4.07 -10.19
CA LEU A 9 9.76 3.00 -10.89
C LEU A 9 8.72 3.61 -11.84
N ALA A 10 8.73 3.20 -13.10
CA ALA A 10 7.64 3.48 -14.03
C ALA A 10 6.47 2.53 -13.75
N VAL A 11 5.30 3.10 -13.44
CA VAL A 11 4.12 2.33 -13.04
C VAL A 11 2.97 2.66 -13.97
N LYS A 12 2.30 1.63 -14.48
CA LYS A 12 1.06 1.77 -15.24
C LYS A 12 -0.11 1.55 -14.28
N SER A 13 -0.99 2.55 -14.19
CA SER A 13 -2.26 2.41 -13.49
C SER A 13 -3.24 1.53 -14.30
N THR A 14 -4.25 1.01 -13.63
CA THR A 14 -5.35 0.27 -14.27
C THR A 14 -6.11 1.14 -15.28
N SER A 15 -6.15 2.46 -15.10
CA SER A 15 -6.75 3.41 -16.04
C SER A 15 -5.84 3.75 -17.24
N GLY A 16 -4.67 3.11 -17.37
CA GLY A 16 -3.74 3.32 -18.47
C GLY A 16 -2.73 4.46 -18.29
N HIS A 17 -2.92 5.35 -17.32
CA HIS A 17 -1.96 6.42 -17.01
C HIS A 17 -0.63 5.85 -16.52
N ARG A 18 0.47 6.42 -17.02
CA ARG A 18 1.84 6.11 -16.58
C ARG A 18 2.33 7.19 -15.63
N ALA A 19 2.91 6.77 -14.52
CA ALA A 19 3.55 7.68 -13.57
C ALA A 19 4.89 7.12 -13.12
N VAL A 20 5.85 8.01 -12.86
CA VAL A 20 7.08 7.64 -12.17
C VAL A 20 6.83 7.78 -10.67
N ARG A 21 7.10 6.71 -9.92
CA ARG A 21 6.98 6.70 -8.45
C ARG A 21 8.34 6.54 -7.80
N TYR A 22 8.55 7.28 -6.72
CA TYR A 22 9.67 7.04 -5.80
C TYR A 22 9.38 5.82 -4.96
N VAL A 23 10.38 4.97 -4.79
CA VAL A 23 10.32 3.79 -3.94
C VAL A 23 11.37 3.93 -2.87
N VAL A 24 10.94 3.91 -1.61
CA VAL A 24 11.80 4.12 -0.43
C VAL A 24 11.76 2.89 0.48
N PRO A 25 12.86 2.57 1.18
CA PRO A 25 12.83 1.60 2.26
C PRO A 25 11.99 2.16 3.41
N ALA A 26 11.17 1.32 4.02
CA ALA A 26 10.33 1.66 5.16
C ALA A 26 10.15 0.44 6.06
N GLU A 27 9.81 0.70 7.32
CA GLU A 27 9.37 -0.31 8.26
C GLU A 27 7.86 -0.13 8.49
N ILE A 28 7.11 -1.22 8.39
CA ILE A 28 5.67 -1.24 8.69
C ILE A 28 5.41 -2.24 9.82
N VAL A 29 4.45 -1.92 10.68
CA VAL A 29 4.02 -2.81 11.75
C VAL A 29 2.64 -3.37 11.40
N ILE A 30 2.51 -4.69 11.41
CA ILE A 30 1.25 -5.40 11.21
C ILE A 30 1.10 -6.39 12.35
N ASN A 31 0.04 -6.24 13.16
CA ASN A 31 -0.24 -7.10 14.32
C ASN A 31 1.00 -7.28 15.22
N ASP A 32 1.57 -6.15 15.64
CA ASP A 32 2.79 -6.03 16.48
C ASP A 32 4.08 -6.62 15.88
N LYS A 33 4.06 -7.06 14.63
CA LYS A 33 5.25 -7.54 13.92
C LYS A 33 5.76 -6.49 12.93
N ALA A 34 7.04 -6.16 13.07
CA ALA A 34 7.72 -5.22 12.17
C ALA A 34 8.22 -5.92 10.90
N TYR A 35 8.02 -5.27 9.75
CA TYR A 35 8.45 -5.73 8.44
C TYR A 35 9.20 -4.63 7.71
N LYS A 36 10.45 -4.91 7.33
CA LYS A 36 11.22 -4.04 6.44
C LYS A 36 10.80 -4.31 5.00
N THR A 37 10.32 -3.28 4.32
CA THR A 37 9.87 -3.40 2.93
C THR A 37 10.18 -2.13 2.14
N HIS A 38 9.85 -2.16 0.85
CA HIS A 38 9.95 -1.00 -0.03
C HIS A 38 8.55 -0.51 -0.39
N ILE A 39 8.28 0.77 -0.15
CA ILE A 39 6.97 1.39 -0.43
C ILE A 39 7.12 2.36 -1.59
N SER A 40 6.21 2.28 -2.57
CA SER A 40 6.09 3.27 -3.64
C SER A 40 5.23 4.45 -3.19
N LEU A 41 5.76 5.66 -3.22
CA LEU A 41 5.05 6.88 -2.90
C LEU A 41 4.14 7.29 -4.06
N THR A 42 2.91 7.66 -3.73
CA THR A 42 1.91 8.21 -4.66
C THR A 42 0.92 9.01 -3.86
N ASP A 43 0.41 10.10 -4.43
CA ASP A 43 -0.72 10.80 -3.84
C ASP A 43 -1.97 9.91 -3.92
N ARG A 44 -2.63 9.73 -2.78
CA ARG A 44 -3.84 8.92 -2.60
C ARG A 44 -4.84 9.61 -1.67
N MET A 45 -4.75 10.93 -1.49
CA MET A 45 -5.62 11.67 -0.54
C MET A 45 -7.12 11.42 -0.83
N ASN A 46 -7.49 11.32 -2.10
CA ASN A 46 -8.88 11.10 -2.53
C ASN A 46 -9.27 9.62 -2.65
N MET A 47 -8.46 8.68 -2.13
CA MET A 47 -8.74 7.25 -2.23
C MET A 47 -9.15 6.67 -0.88
N ARG A 48 -10.17 5.80 -0.88
CA ARG A 48 -10.69 5.10 0.31
C ARG A 48 -9.59 4.47 1.17
N ARG A 49 -8.58 3.88 0.52
CA ARG A 49 -7.42 3.25 1.15
C ARG A 49 -6.14 4.01 0.81
N GLN A 50 -5.57 4.66 1.82
CA GLN A 50 -4.36 5.50 1.70
C GLN A 50 -3.08 4.66 1.48
N LEU A 51 -3.07 3.40 1.92
CA LEU A 51 -1.96 2.46 1.73
C LEU A 51 -2.45 1.21 0.97
N LEU A 52 -1.56 0.63 0.17
CA LEU A 52 -1.79 -0.65 -0.51
C LEU A 52 -0.70 -1.64 -0.11
N ILE A 53 -1.10 -2.82 0.35
CA ILE A 53 -0.21 -3.96 0.55
C ILE A 53 -0.27 -4.82 -0.70
N GLY A 54 0.85 -4.91 -1.41
CA GLY A 54 0.92 -5.66 -2.68
C GLY A 54 1.05 -7.17 -2.45
N ARG A 55 0.57 -7.97 -3.42
CA ARG A 55 0.68 -9.45 -3.39
C ARG A 55 2.11 -9.97 -3.20
N ARG A 56 3.11 -9.21 -3.66
CA ARG A 56 4.53 -9.54 -3.46
C ARG A 56 4.88 -9.60 -1.97
N PHE A 57 4.49 -8.59 -1.20
CA PHE A 57 4.70 -8.54 0.24
C PHE A 57 4.02 -9.71 0.94
N LEU A 58 2.74 -9.96 0.61
CA LEU A 58 1.96 -11.05 1.19
C LEU A 58 2.64 -12.41 0.95
N ARG A 59 3.09 -12.67 -0.28
CA ARG A 59 3.76 -13.93 -0.64
C ARG A 59 5.14 -14.06 0.01
N GLU A 60 5.93 -12.99 0.07
CA GLU A 60 7.26 -13.00 0.72
C GLU A 60 7.17 -13.28 2.22
N HIS A 61 6.03 -12.98 2.85
CA HIS A 61 5.80 -13.20 4.28
C HIS A 61 4.81 -14.32 4.61
N GLY A 62 4.44 -15.16 3.64
CA GLY A 62 3.58 -16.32 3.85
C GLY A 62 2.17 -15.97 4.36
N MET A 63 1.65 -14.81 3.96
CA MET A 63 0.35 -14.30 4.43
C MET A 63 -0.77 -14.69 3.47
N LEU A 64 -1.88 -15.17 4.03
CA LEU A 64 -3.14 -15.38 3.32
C LEU A 64 -4.12 -14.26 3.69
N VAL A 65 -4.88 -13.78 2.72
CA VAL A 65 -5.93 -12.78 2.93
C VAL A 65 -7.28 -13.45 2.71
N ASP A 66 -8.12 -13.42 3.73
CA ASP A 66 -9.53 -13.76 3.61
C ASP A 66 -10.35 -12.48 3.37
N VAL A 67 -11.11 -12.48 2.27
CA VAL A 67 -11.91 -11.32 1.82
C VAL A 67 -13.33 -11.32 2.40
N ASN A 68 -13.73 -12.38 3.09
CA ASN A 68 -15.04 -12.47 3.73
C ASN A 68 -15.05 -11.91 5.15
N ILE A 69 -13.86 -11.61 5.69
CA ILE A 69 -13.69 -11.07 7.04
C ILE A 69 -13.65 -9.55 6.98
N ASN A 70 -14.29 -8.88 7.95
CA ASN A 70 -14.31 -7.42 8.11
C ASN A 70 -14.93 -6.63 6.94
N GLN A 71 -15.92 -7.19 6.24
CA GLN A 71 -16.66 -6.46 5.19
C GLN A 71 -17.28 -5.16 5.72
N GLU A 72 -17.67 -5.15 7.00
CA GLU A 72 -18.21 -3.99 7.71
C GLU A 72 -17.23 -2.79 7.69
N LEU A 73 -15.91 -3.03 7.77
CA LEU A 73 -14.88 -1.98 7.68
C LEU A 73 -14.68 -1.44 6.25
N ASP A 74 -15.16 -2.17 5.25
CA ASP A 74 -15.20 -1.67 3.87
C ASP A 74 -16.34 -0.66 3.68
N ASP A 75 -17.40 -0.76 4.49
CA ASP A 75 -18.65 0.01 4.38
C ASP A 75 -18.71 1.24 5.32
N GLU A 76 -18.14 1.17 6.53
CA GLU A 76 -18.23 2.23 7.57
C GLU A 76 -17.72 3.62 7.13
N ARG A 77 -16.80 3.71 6.17
CA ARG A 77 -16.28 5.00 5.67
C ARG A 77 -17.08 5.60 4.51
N GLU A 78 -18.08 4.91 3.96
CA GLU A 78 -18.99 5.49 2.97
C GLU A 78 -20.05 6.41 3.60
N THR A 79 -20.40 6.19 4.87
CA THR A 79 -21.50 6.90 5.55
C THR A 79 -21.08 8.27 6.15
N VAL A 80 -19.82 8.68 5.96
CA VAL A 80 -19.25 9.91 6.57
C VAL A 80 -18.97 11.02 5.52
N LEU A 81 -19.65 10.97 4.37
CA LEU A 81 -19.72 12.07 3.38
C LEU A 81 -21.16 12.56 3.24
#